data_AF-A0A8H8JW65-F1
#
_entry.id   AF-A0A8H8JW65-F1
#
_cell.length_a   1.000
_cell.length_b   1.000
_cell.length_c   1.000
_cell.angle_alpha   90.00
_cell.angle_beta   90.00
_cell.angle_gamma   90.00
#
_symmetry.space_group_name_H-M   'P 1'
#
loop_
_entity.id
_entity.type
_entity.pdbx_description
1 polymer ?
#
loop_
_entity_poly.entity_id
_entity_poly.type
_entity_poly.pdbx_seq_one_letter_code
_entity_poly.pdbx_strand_id
1 'polypeptide(L)'
;MPPARSSYASELKALAAKKEAAAQKAKAKQKGKNPRPNTDEVDGDPSSKKRKGNPGPATVNRKMPDERNTTQHAEPSSSAGSKPKSPANAKDQPRPTAPAGPSHNVYGSERTGRKAQEEFVKETLSEAAASQERRTSNAFPGAPQGEQGSPAEQAEETQDKSGFEPTSDDHDTDMENESSLDESESDEEEIGYDSAFLDRLKKLYRQQPTKEMKEAILAMLDRLCDAQGDKNSHSKRFNRHVRKSQNDSNWTQDPDFVITDGPRRRDHDRVVLSGYIRVVVDELLKIKNTSRLPPGPPPEVAAPTAVAFYIKWDESQTSEFNTVAARIVAKRVLKDWPTLFDMENVFEMATGHIKYLRACYRRQTIPEVAAKEPERHFSVNSRSRKHTLYQHRLKIIKAIPALSKHGKLIEHLGIDGTSSDEETARKGVYSVRRKKQLSSKVQHLKRWASLDQAYAIHFKGPGSKGNQLRRRVDAGLVSKRRFRITGLPKSCMDPTWLATLTDVQKDLLEFNKELEYDFSFPVELLEIPE
;
A
#
# COMPACT_ATOMS: atom_id res chain seq x y z
N MET A 1 -30.84 41.57 47.67
CA MET A 1 -30.94 40.20 48.22
C MET A 1 -30.68 39.21 47.10
N PRO A 2 -29.61 38.39 47.15
CA PRO A 2 -29.34 37.39 46.11
C PRO A 2 -30.22 36.14 46.33
N PRO A 3 -30.69 35.47 45.26
CA PRO A 3 -31.57 34.32 45.37
C PRO A 3 -30.82 33.07 45.83
N ALA A 4 -31.56 32.21 46.54
CA ALA A 4 -31.07 31.07 47.30
C ALA A 4 -30.33 30.03 46.45
N ARG A 5 -29.04 29.79 46.78
CA ARG A 5 -28.16 28.74 46.23
C ARG A 5 -28.55 27.30 46.61
N SER A 6 -29.68 27.10 47.27
CA SER A 6 -30.06 25.81 47.85
C SER A 6 -30.55 24.78 46.80
N SER A 7 -31.10 25.24 45.67
CA SER A 7 -31.75 24.35 44.68
C SER A 7 -30.78 23.52 43.82
N TYR A 8 -29.53 23.95 43.65
CA TYR A 8 -28.59 23.28 42.73
C TYR A 8 -27.92 22.05 43.34
N ALA A 9 -27.78 22.02 44.67
CA ALA A 9 -27.12 20.91 45.36
C ALA A 9 -27.97 19.62 45.38
N SER A 10 -29.30 19.75 45.39
CA SER A 10 -30.22 18.62 45.34
C SER A 10 -30.25 17.98 43.94
N GLU A 11 -30.21 18.79 42.87
CA GLU A 11 -30.17 18.30 41.50
C GLU A 11 -28.86 17.55 41.20
N LEU A 12 -27.72 18.06 41.67
CA LEU A 12 -26.43 17.37 41.49
C LEU A 12 -26.38 16.02 42.22
N LYS A 13 -26.98 15.92 43.41
CA LYS A 13 -27.09 14.65 44.14
C LYS A 13 -28.01 13.66 43.42
N ALA A 14 -29.13 14.12 42.88
CA ALA A 14 -30.05 13.27 42.12
C ALA A 14 -29.38 12.73 40.83
N LEU A 15 -28.57 13.55 40.16
CA LEU A 15 -27.87 13.18 38.94
C LEU A 15 -26.74 12.16 39.22
N ALA A 16 -26.02 12.32 40.33
CA ALA A 16 -25.01 11.36 40.78
C ALA A 16 -25.61 9.98 41.10
N ALA A 17 -26.72 9.93 41.84
CA ALA A 17 -27.42 8.68 42.17
C ALA A 17 -27.92 7.94 40.90
N LYS A 18 -28.39 8.70 39.89
CA LYS A 18 -28.85 8.13 38.62
C LYS A 18 -27.73 7.49 37.81
N LYS A 19 -26.52 8.08 37.84
CA LYS A 19 -25.31 7.51 37.20
C LYS A 19 -24.85 6.23 37.90
N GLU A 20 -24.89 6.20 39.22
CA GLU A 20 -24.49 5.01 40.00
C GLU A 20 -25.45 3.82 39.75
N ALA A 21 -26.76 4.07 39.73
CA ALA A 21 -27.75 3.05 39.41
C ALA A 21 -27.60 2.48 37.98
N ALA A 22 -27.23 3.33 37.01
CA ALA A 22 -26.95 2.89 35.64
C ALA A 22 -25.69 2.00 35.56
N ALA A 23 -24.63 2.35 36.32
CA ALA A 23 -23.40 1.57 36.38
C ALA A 23 -23.63 0.20 37.03
N GLN A 24 -24.46 0.11 38.07
CA GLN A 24 -24.82 -1.17 38.71
C GLN A 24 -25.63 -2.07 37.77
N LYS A 25 -26.59 -1.52 37.00
CA LYS A 25 -27.31 -2.28 35.97
C LYS A 25 -26.41 -2.82 34.87
N ALA A 26 -25.38 -2.07 34.46
CA ALA A 26 -24.41 -2.53 33.47
C ALA A 26 -23.56 -3.71 33.99
N LYS A 27 -23.11 -3.65 35.25
CA LYS A 27 -22.37 -4.74 35.90
C LYS A 27 -23.21 -6.02 36.06
N ALA A 28 -24.50 -5.88 36.40
CA ALA A 28 -25.41 -7.03 36.49
C ALA A 28 -25.60 -7.73 35.13
N LYS A 29 -25.61 -6.98 34.02
CA LYS A 29 -25.78 -7.54 32.67
C LYS A 29 -24.56 -8.31 32.16
N GLN A 30 -23.37 -8.02 32.70
CA GLN A 30 -22.13 -8.74 32.35
C GLN A 30 -21.98 -10.07 33.11
N LYS A 31 -22.55 -10.20 34.32
CA LYS A 31 -22.47 -11.44 35.12
C LYS A 31 -23.36 -12.59 34.64
N GLY A 32 -24.23 -12.37 33.64
CA GLY A 32 -25.17 -13.37 33.12
C GLY A 32 -24.67 -14.24 31.97
N LYS A 33 -23.42 -14.08 31.51
CA LYS A 33 -22.84 -14.94 30.47
C LYS A 33 -21.98 -16.04 31.10
N ASN A 34 -22.62 -17.11 31.54
CA ASN A 34 -21.91 -18.35 31.85
C ASN A 34 -21.44 -19.04 30.55
N PRO A 35 -20.25 -19.66 30.54
CA PRO A 35 -19.76 -20.44 29.41
C PRO A 35 -20.59 -21.72 29.27
N ARG A 36 -20.87 -22.10 28.01
CA ARG A 36 -21.53 -23.37 27.68
C ARG A 36 -20.68 -24.55 28.22
N PRO A 37 -21.31 -25.57 28.84
CA PRO A 37 -20.60 -26.79 29.18
C PRO A 37 -20.37 -27.63 27.92
N ASN A 38 -19.20 -28.27 27.89
CA ASN A 38 -18.82 -29.33 26.98
C ASN A 38 -19.72 -30.56 27.23
N THR A 39 -20.23 -31.18 26.17
CA THR A 39 -20.90 -32.49 26.24
C THR A 39 -20.29 -33.41 25.20
N ASP A 40 -19.43 -34.30 25.68
CA ASP A 40 -19.08 -35.56 25.03
C ASP A 40 -19.96 -36.69 25.63
N GLU A 41 -20.28 -37.66 24.78
CA GLU A 41 -20.74 -39.03 25.06
C GLU A 41 -22.17 -39.30 25.64
N VAL A 42 -23.04 -39.93 24.81
CA VAL A 42 -23.46 -41.36 24.86
C VAL A 42 -24.83 -41.56 24.17
N ASP A 43 -24.91 -42.68 23.45
CA ASP A 43 -26.01 -43.40 22.80
C ASP A 43 -27.45 -43.30 23.36
N GLY A 44 -28.42 -43.46 22.46
CA GLY A 44 -29.77 -43.95 22.80
C GLY A 44 -30.91 -43.47 21.89
N ASP A 45 -31.27 -44.28 20.89
CA ASP A 45 -32.58 -44.28 20.19
C ASP A 45 -33.45 -45.44 20.78
N PRO A 46 -34.76 -45.65 20.50
CA PRO A 46 -35.83 -44.76 20.00
C PRO A 46 -37.11 -44.79 20.86
N SER A 47 -37.99 -43.79 20.75
CA SER A 47 -39.45 -44.04 20.70
C SER A 47 -40.30 -42.82 20.32
N SER A 48 -41.08 -43.01 19.26
CA SER A 48 -42.48 -42.60 19.04
C SER A 48 -42.94 -41.15 19.34
N LYS A 49 -43.38 -40.45 18.28
CA LYS A 49 -44.78 -39.97 18.16
C LYS A 49 -45.08 -39.35 16.79
N LYS A 50 -45.90 -40.10 16.03
CA LYS A 50 -47.02 -39.68 15.17
C LYS A 50 -47.08 -38.20 14.76
N ARG A 51 -47.05 -37.94 13.44
CA ARG A 51 -48.02 -37.05 12.79
C ARG A 51 -48.19 -37.33 11.29
N LYS A 52 -49.47 -37.57 10.94
CA LYS A 52 -50.22 -37.48 9.66
C LYS A 52 -49.49 -36.64 8.60
N GLY A 53 -49.34 -37.02 7.33
CA GLY A 53 -50.26 -37.73 6.43
C GLY A 53 -50.77 -36.74 5.37
N ASN A 54 -50.25 -36.79 4.14
CA ASN A 54 -50.98 -36.41 2.92
C ASN A 54 -50.31 -37.01 1.66
N PRO A 55 -51.05 -37.53 0.66
CA PRO A 55 -50.48 -38.36 -0.40
C PRO A 55 -50.42 -37.72 -1.81
N GLY A 56 -49.39 -38.14 -2.56
CA GLY A 56 -49.43 -38.40 -4.01
C GLY A 56 -48.95 -37.28 -4.97
N PRO A 57 -48.67 -37.60 -6.26
CA PRO A 57 -48.51 -38.93 -6.88
C PRO A 57 -47.23 -39.12 -7.74
N ALA A 58 -46.87 -40.40 -7.86
CA ALA A 58 -46.28 -41.14 -8.98
C ALA A 58 -45.42 -40.42 -10.04
N THR A 59 -44.20 -40.96 -10.25
CA THR A 59 -43.72 -41.29 -11.62
C THR A 59 -42.55 -42.29 -11.62
N VAL A 60 -42.87 -43.47 -12.15
CA VAL A 60 -42.13 -44.26 -13.16
C VAL A 60 -40.68 -44.72 -12.90
N ASN A 61 -40.59 -46.04 -12.74
CA ASN A 61 -39.45 -46.94 -12.96
C ASN A 61 -38.59 -46.60 -14.20
N ARG A 62 -37.26 -46.74 -14.08
CA ARG A 62 -36.50 -47.45 -15.12
C ARG A 62 -35.25 -48.13 -14.59
N LYS A 63 -35.07 -49.32 -15.16
CA LYS A 63 -34.18 -50.43 -14.85
C LYS A 63 -32.83 -50.21 -15.57
N MET A 64 -31.74 -50.55 -14.88
CA MET A 64 -30.48 -51.21 -15.33
C MET A 64 -30.43 -51.67 -16.82
N PRO A 65 -29.25 -51.68 -17.49
CA PRO A 65 -28.18 -52.58 -17.04
C PRO A 65 -26.71 -52.16 -17.22
N ASP A 66 -25.89 -52.96 -16.53
CA ASP A 66 -24.48 -53.27 -16.72
C ASP A 66 -23.99 -53.21 -18.17
N GLU A 67 -22.75 -52.75 -18.36
CA GLU A 67 -21.83 -53.43 -19.26
C GLU A 67 -20.37 -53.26 -18.85
N ARG A 68 -19.69 -54.41 -18.79
CA ARG A 68 -18.26 -54.60 -18.54
C ARG A 68 -17.47 -54.15 -19.76
N ASN A 69 -16.29 -53.55 -19.58
CA ASN A 69 -15.17 -53.91 -20.43
C ASN A 69 -13.79 -53.60 -19.82
N THR A 70 -13.13 -54.68 -19.38
CA THR A 70 -11.80 -55.11 -19.80
C THR A 70 -10.90 -54.06 -20.44
N THR A 71 -9.81 -53.68 -19.78
CA THR A 71 -8.60 -53.21 -20.47
C THR A 71 -7.37 -53.80 -19.78
N GLN A 72 -6.61 -54.52 -20.59
CA GLN A 72 -5.42 -55.27 -20.23
C GLN A 72 -4.26 -54.31 -19.95
N HIS A 73 -3.56 -54.53 -18.84
CA HIS A 73 -2.25 -53.95 -18.58
C HIS A 73 -1.22 -54.70 -19.44
N ALA A 74 -0.55 -53.97 -20.33
CA ALA A 74 0.69 -54.40 -20.96
C ALA A 74 1.84 -53.57 -20.37
N GLU A 75 2.69 -54.22 -19.57
CA GLU A 75 3.97 -53.69 -19.12
C GLU A 75 5.02 -53.82 -20.23
N PRO A 76 5.82 -52.79 -20.52
CA PRO A 76 7.09 -52.97 -21.21
C PRO A 76 8.27 -52.98 -20.22
N SER A 77 9.02 -54.07 -20.36
CA SER A 77 10.42 -54.32 -20.02
C SER A 77 11.29 -53.09 -19.72
N SER A 78 11.87 -53.10 -18.53
CA SER A 78 12.97 -52.23 -18.10
C SER A 78 14.30 -52.66 -18.74
N SER A 79 14.82 -51.86 -19.67
CA SER A 79 16.19 -51.98 -20.17
C SER A 79 17.17 -51.31 -19.20
N ALA A 80 18.15 -52.07 -18.73
CA ALA A 80 19.21 -51.65 -17.83
C ALA A 80 20.04 -50.47 -18.38
N GLY A 81 20.26 -49.50 -17.49
CA GLY A 81 21.01 -48.27 -17.76
C GLY A 81 22.51 -48.51 -17.93
N SER A 82 23.05 -47.95 -19.00
CA SER A 82 24.49 -47.80 -19.23
C SER A 82 24.97 -46.48 -18.61
N LYS A 83 25.92 -46.58 -17.67
CA LYS A 83 26.64 -45.45 -17.07
C LYS A 83 27.52 -44.76 -18.13
N PRO A 84 27.53 -43.41 -18.23
CA PRO A 84 28.67 -42.71 -18.79
C PRO A 84 29.64 -42.28 -17.69
N LYS A 85 30.91 -42.53 -17.99
CA LYS A 85 32.13 -42.19 -17.26
C LYS A 85 32.28 -40.67 -17.12
N SER A 86 32.76 -40.25 -15.95
CA SER A 86 33.42 -38.95 -15.75
C SER A 86 34.64 -38.79 -16.66
N PRO A 87 34.94 -37.58 -17.16
CA PRO A 87 36.30 -37.23 -17.54
C PRO A 87 36.95 -36.35 -16.46
N ALA A 88 38.12 -36.79 -16.03
CA ALA A 88 39.10 -35.99 -15.33
C ALA A 88 39.99 -35.25 -16.34
N ASN A 89 40.51 -34.09 -15.90
CA ASN A 89 41.76 -33.44 -16.31
C ASN A 89 41.98 -32.94 -17.75
N ALA A 90 42.07 -31.62 -17.88
CA ALA A 90 43.10 -30.87 -18.65
C ALA A 90 43.01 -29.40 -18.18
N LYS A 91 43.85 -28.91 -17.25
CA LYS A 91 45.16 -28.26 -17.45
C LYS A 91 45.36 -27.50 -18.78
N ASP A 92 45.77 -26.25 -18.59
CA ASP A 92 46.49 -25.33 -19.48
C ASP A 92 45.75 -24.78 -20.69
N GLN A 93 45.36 -23.50 -20.62
CA GLN A 93 45.50 -22.54 -21.72
C GLN A 93 45.62 -21.08 -21.24
N PRO A 94 46.32 -20.22 -22.00
CA PRO A 94 46.92 -18.98 -21.51
C PRO A 94 46.02 -17.73 -21.62
N ARG A 95 46.38 -16.76 -20.79
CA ARG A 95 45.84 -15.41 -20.68
C ARG A 95 46.09 -14.60 -21.97
N PRO A 96 45.07 -14.03 -22.65
CA PRO A 96 45.32 -13.12 -23.75
C PRO A 96 45.63 -11.71 -23.23
N THR A 97 46.72 -11.19 -23.78
CA THR A 97 47.24 -9.83 -23.67
C THR A 97 46.31 -8.82 -24.34
N ALA A 98 46.19 -7.64 -23.71
CA ALA A 98 45.50 -6.48 -24.27
C ALA A 98 46.26 -5.92 -25.48
N PRO A 99 45.58 -5.54 -26.58
CA PRO A 99 46.19 -4.71 -27.60
C PRO A 99 45.97 -3.21 -27.28
N ALA A 100 47.06 -2.47 -27.39
CA ALA A 100 47.12 -1.02 -27.33
C ALA A 100 46.81 -0.39 -28.70
N GLY A 101 46.02 0.71 -28.71
CA GLY A 101 45.97 1.73 -29.77
C GLY A 101 45.37 1.32 -31.12
N PRO A 102 44.82 2.26 -31.91
CA PRO A 102 45.50 3.52 -32.21
C PRO A 102 44.66 4.81 -32.12
N SER A 103 45.42 5.89 -32.02
CA SER A 103 45.10 7.31 -32.18
C SER A 103 44.60 7.71 -33.58
N HIS A 104 43.98 8.90 -33.62
CA HIS A 104 43.68 9.81 -34.75
C HIS A 104 42.29 9.78 -35.41
N ASN A 105 41.49 10.82 -35.10
CA ASN A 105 40.87 11.79 -36.02
C ASN A 105 39.99 12.71 -35.15
N VAL A 106 40.34 13.96 -34.84
CA VAL A 106 40.32 15.16 -35.72
C VAL A 106 39.06 15.21 -36.58
N TYR A 107 37.99 15.80 -36.03
CA TYR A 107 37.11 16.70 -36.76
C TYR A 107 36.62 17.78 -35.80
N GLY A 108 37.01 19.02 -36.09
CA GLY A 108 36.53 20.20 -35.42
C GLY A 108 35.08 20.48 -35.81
N SER A 109 34.29 20.89 -34.82
CA SER A 109 33.08 21.65 -35.06
C SER A 109 33.10 22.81 -34.07
N GLU A 110 33.38 23.98 -34.63
CA GLU A 110 33.30 25.26 -33.96
C GLU A 110 31.85 25.49 -33.52
N ARG A 111 31.64 25.64 -32.20
CA ARG A 111 30.48 26.36 -31.69
C ARG A 111 30.93 27.38 -30.66
N THR A 112 31.23 28.55 -31.22
CA THR A 112 31.32 29.83 -30.54
C THR A 112 30.05 30.11 -29.72
N GLY A 113 30.23 30.55 -28.46
CA GLY A 113 29.25 31.38 -27.78
C GLY A 113 28.72 30.83 -26.46
N ARG A 114 29.47 31.03 -25.37
CA ARG A 114 28.95 31.29 -24.01
C ARG A 114 30.09 31.72 -23.07
N LYS A 115 30.63 32.91 -23.31
CA LYS A 115 31.37 33.69 -22.30
C LYS A 115 30.39 34.63 -21.63
N ALA A 116 29.80 34.21 -20.52
CA ALA A 116 29.15 35.07 -19.51
C ALA A 116 28.59 34.18 -18.39
N GLN A 117 29.44 33.48 -17.64
CA GLN A 117 29.03 32.87 -16.34
C GLN A 117 30.19 32.39 -15.44
N GLU A 118 31.45 32.77 -15.74
CA GLU A 118 32.63 32.28 -15.00
C GLU A 118 33.19 33.24 -13.92
N GLU A 119 32.56 34.38 -13.65
CA GLU A 119 33.03 35.32 -12.62
C GLU A 119 32.26 35.28 -11.30
N PHE A 120 31.20 34.47 -11.15
CA PHE A 120 30.39 34.45 -9.92
C PHE A 120 30.67 33.25 -8.99
N VAL A 121 31.61 32.36 -9.34
CA VAL A 121 31.89 31.11 -8.60
C VAL A 121 33.26 31.10 -7.90
N LYS A 122 34.03 32.19 -8.01
CA LYS A 122 35.34 32.30 -7.32
C LYS A 122 35.31 32.99 -5.96
N GLU A 123 34.17 33.55 -5.55
CA GLU A 123 34.06 34.30 -4.28
C GLU A 123 33.32 33.53 -3.17
N THR A 124 32.75 32.36 -3.45
CA THR A 124 32.02 31.53 -2.47
C THR A 124 32.79 30.30 -1.97
N LEU A 125 34.04 30.10 -2.41
CA LEU A 125 34.88 28.96 -2.01
C LEU A 125 36.04 29.31 -1.06
N SER A 126 36.20 30.58 -0.67
CA SER A 126 37.22 30.99 0.31
C SER A 126 36.73 31.06 1.75
N GLU A 127 35.43 30.93 2.01
CA GLU A 127 34.85 31.06 3.37
C GLU A 127 34.58 29.70 4.07
N ALA A 128 34.66 28.59 3.33
CA ALA A 128 34.41 27.24 3.87
C ALA A 128 35.67 26.53 4.41
N ALA A 129 36.87 27.08 4.19
CA ALA A 129 38.14 26.46 4.62
C ALA A 129 38.60 26.87 6.03
N ALA A 130 37.92 27.82 6.70
CA ALA A 130 38.33 28.36 8.00
C ALA A 130 37.63 27.75 9.23
N SER A 131 36.75 26.75 9.05
CA SER A 131 35.95 26.18 10.16
C SER A 131 36.30 24.74 10.57
N GLN A 132 37.42 24.17 10.08
CA GLN A 132 37.73 22.75 10.27
C GLN A 132 38.97 22.44 11.15
N GLU A 133 39.51 23.41 11.90
CA GLU A 133 40.69 23.23 12.78
C GLU A 133 40.44 23.40 14.28
N ARG A 134 39.22 23.19 14.78
CA ARG A 134 38.96 23.23 16.23
C ARG A 134 38.10 22.07 16.70
N ARG A 135 38.66 20.85 16.74
CA ARG A 135 38.10 19.71 17.50
C ARG A 135 39.06 18.52 17.65
N THR A 136 40.20 18.73 18.31
CA THR A 136 41.00 17.63 18.89
C THR A 136 41.63 18.05 20.20
N SER A 137 40.90 17.90 21.31
CA SER A 137 41.44 17.59 22.64
C SER A 137 40.34 17.83 23.67
N ASN A 138 39.79 16.77 24.25
CA ASN A 138 39.32 16.83 25.64
C ASN A 138 39.43 15.43 26.24
N ALA A 139 40.44 15.31 27.09
CA ALA A 139 40.70 14.19 27.96
C ALA A 139 39.59 14.08 29.01
N PHE A 140 39.14 12.86 29.28
CA PHE A 140 38.26 12.54 30.40
C PHE A 140 39.10 12.06 31.59
N PRO A 141 38.86 12.55 32.82
CA PRO A 141 39.65 12.19 33.98
C PRO A 141 39.10 10.96 34.70
N GLY A 142 40.02 10.08 35.10
CA GLY A 142 40.13 9.35 36.37
C GLY A 142 38.88 8.70 36.99
N ALA A 143 38.87 7.35 37.00
CA ALA A 143 38.16 6.55 37.99
C ALA A 143 39.19 5.80 38.87
N PRO A 144 39.01 5.75 40.20
CA PRO A 144 40.01 5.24 41.13
C PRO A 144 40.03 3.71 41.26
N GLN A 145 41.22 3.19 41.58
CA GLN A 145 41.51 1.81 41.97
C GLN A 145 41.21 1.56 43.46
N GLY A 146 40.86 0.31 43.78
CA GLY A 146 40.74 -0.27 45.13
C GLY A 146 39.52 -1.20 45.17
N GLU A 147 39.52 -2.43 45.66
CA GLU A 147 40.49 -3.21 46.43
C GLU A 147 40.23 -4.72 46.20
N GLN A 148 41.21 -5.52 46.63
CA GLN A 148 41.28 -6.97 46.57
C GLN A 148 40.26 -7.67 47.49
N GLY A 149 39.78 -8.85 47.06
CA GLY A 149 39.08 -9.80 47.92
C GLY A 149 38.52 -10.99 47.14
N SER A 150 39.24 -12.11 47.13
CA SER A 150 38.71 -13.47 46.90
C SER A 150 38.63 -14.19 48.26
N PRO A 151 38.11 -15.43 48.40
CA PRO A 151 37.43 -16.33 47.45
C PRO A 151 36.13 -16.98 48.02
N ALA A 152 35.37 -17.70 47.17
CA ALA A 152 34.93 -19.10 47.40
C ALA A 152 33.60 -19.46 46.69
N GLU A 153 33.60 -20.72 46.22
CA GLU A 153 32.47 -21.66 46.06
C GLU A 153 31.46 -21.54 44.90
N GLN A 154 31.54 -22.58 44.06
CA GLN A 154 30.48 -23.48 43.59
C GLN A 154 29.19 -22.86 43.03
N ALA A 155 28.96 -23.09 41.73
CA ALA A 155 27.87 -23.94 41.26
C ALA A 155 27.91 -24.07 39.72
N GLU A 156 27.62 -25.28 39.26
CA GLU A 156 27.16 -25.60 37.91
C GLU A 156 25.99 -24.69 37.50
N GLU A 157 25.80 -24.42 36.20
CA GLU A 157 24.55 -24.70 35.49
C GLU A 157 24.62 -24.20 34.04
N THR A 158 24.13 -25.07 33.17
CA THR A 158 23.94 -24.98 31.72
C THR A 158 23.37 -23.66 31.21
N GLN A 159 23.95 -23.09 30.13
CA GLN A 159 23.20 -22.22 29.21
C GLN A 159 23.48 -22.56 27.75
N ASP A 160 22.49 -23.29 27.23
CA ASP A 160 22.23 -23.59 25.84
C ASP A 160 21.94 -22.29 25.07
N LYS A 161 22.77 -21.98 24.07
CA LYS A 161 22.61 -20.85 23.16
C LYS A 161 21.56 -21.19 22.10
N SER A 162 20.29 -21.03 22.43
CA SER A 162 19.25 -20.93 21.40
C SER A 162 19.12 -19.48 20.93
N GLY A 163 19.46 -19.28 19.64
CA GLY A 163 19.26 -18.02 18.93
C GLY A 163 17.77 -17.71 18.84
N PHE A 164 17.33 -16.75 19.64
CA PHE A 164 16.01 -16.15 19.53
C PHE A 164 16.01 -15.19 18.34
N GLU A 165 15.70 -15.69 17.15
CA GLU A 165 15.25 -14.82 16.07
C GLU A 165 13.89 -14.24 16.48
N PRO A 166 13.72 -12.91 16.54
CA PRO A 166 12.43 -12.32 16.82
C PRO A 166 11.49 -12.69 15.68
N THR A 167 10.57 -13.61 15.94
CA THR A 167 9.46 -13.91 15.04
C THR A 167 8.58 -12.67 15.03
N SER A 168 8.80 -11.77 14.07
CA SER A 168 7.86 -10.72 13.72
C SER A 168 6.59 -11.41 13.21
N ASP A 169 5.63 -11.62 14.11
CA ASP A 169 4.27 -11.98 13.72
C ASP A 169 3.71 -10.79 12.95
N ASP A 170 3.80 -10.89 11.61
CA ASP A 170 3.19 -10.03 10.61
C ASP A 170 1.64 -10.16 10.70
N HIS A 171 1.07 -9.89 11.87
CA HIS A 171 -0.34 -9.57 12.02
C HIS A 171 -0.53 -8.16 11.47
N ASP A 172 -0.59 -8.09 10.13
CA ASP A 172 -1.25 -7.02 9.37
C ASP A 172 -2.70 -6.97 9.87
N THR A 173 -2.91 -6.36 11.05
CA THR A 173 -4.23 -5.97 11.51
C THR A 173 -4.73 -4.99 10.47
N ASP A 174 -5.90 -5.30 9.88
CA ASP A 174 -6.64 -4.42 8.99
C ASP A 174 -7.01 -3.15 9.77
N MET A 175 -6.01 -2.29 10.01
CA MET A 175 -6.17 -0.93 10.53
C MET A 175 -7.02 -0.23 9.50
N GLU A 176 -8.31 -0.14 9.82
CA GLU A 176 -9.37 0.34 8.95
C GLU A 176 -8.91 1.58 8.21
N ASN A 177 -8.74 1.43 6.89
CA ASN A 177 -8.85 2.44 5.84
C ASN A 177 -8.68 3.90 6.30
N GLU A 178 -7.59 4.21 7.00
CA GLU A 178 -7.12 5.59 7.07
C GLU A 178 -6.70 5.89 5.65
N SER A 179 -7.43 6.81 4.99
CA SER A 179 -7.06 7.30 3.69
C SER A 179 -5.68 7.93 3.82
N SER A 180 -4.62 7.13 3.63
CA SER A 180 -3.28 7.66 3.56
C SER A 180 -3.27 8.59 2.35
N LEU A 181 -3.13 9.87 2.66
CA LEU A 181 -2.65 10.87 1.74
C LEU A 181 -1.20 10.53 1.46
N ASP A 182 -1.01 9.50 0.65
CA ASP A 182 0.29 9.14 0.13
C ASP A 182 0.47 9.97 -1.13
N GLU A 183 1.22 11.07 -0.98
CA GLU A 183 1.75 11.85 -2.08
C GLU A 183 2.98 11.09 -2.61
N SER A 184 2.74 9.99 -3.33
CA SER A 184 3.82 9.39 -4.11
C SER A 184 4.11 10.29 -5.30
N GLU A 185 5.37 10.70 -5.45
CA GLU A 185 5.92 11.22 -6.71
C GLU A 185 5.66 10.19 -7.81
N SER A 186 4.55 10.37 -8.52
CA SER A 186 4.21 9.57 -9.69
C SER A 186 5.02 10.05 -10.86
N ASP A 187 5.72 9.13 -11.53
CA ASP A 187 6.22 9.33 -12.89
C ASP A 187 5.12 9.98 -13.75
N GLU A 188 5.49 11.05 -14.46
CA GLU A 188 4.60 11.88 -15.29
C GLU A 188 3.85 11.03 -16.32
N GLU A 189 2.68 10.55 -15.94
CA GLU A 189 1.66 10.06 -16.86
C GLU A 189 0.62 11.16 -17.03
N GLU A 190 0.59 11.67 -18.26
CA GLU A 190 -0.30 12.68 -18.83
C GLU A 190 -1.73 12.56 -18.32
N ILE A 191 -2.23 13.70 -17.83
CA ILE A 191 -3.54 13.82 -17.19
C ILE A 191 -4.50 14.47 -18.20
N GLY A 192 -5.50 13.72 -18.65
CA GLY A 192 -6.65 14.29 -19.33
C GLY A 192 -7.54 15.06 -18.35
N TYR A 193 -7.65 16.38 -18.52
CA TYR A 193 -8.49 17.24 -17.68
C TYR A 193 -9.97 17.20 -18.10
N ASP A 194 -10.89 17.34 -17.13
CA ASP A 194 -12.28 17.69 -17.42
C ASP A 194 -12.31 19.13 -17.98
N SER A 195 -12.60 19.25 -19.28
CA SER A 195 -12.71 20.56 -19.96
C SER A 195 -13.66 21.53 -19.25
N ALA A 196 -14.70 21.01 -18.58
CA ALA A 196 -15.66 21.83 -17.86
C ALA A 196 -15.08 22.43 -16.57
N PHE A 197 -14.07 21.81 -15.95
CA PHE A 197 -13.37 22.36 -14.79
C PHE A 197 -12.41 23.48 -15.21
N LEU A 198 -11.63 23.25 -16.26
CA LEU A 198 -10.74 24.27 -16.83
C LEU A 198 -11.52 25.49 -17.32
N ASP A 199 -12.68 25.28 -17.95
CA ASP A 199 -13.54 26.38 -18.37
C ASP A 199 -14.16 27.14 -17.19
N ARG A 200 -14.48 26.43 -16.09
CA ARG A 200 -14.93 27.07 -14.84
C ARG A 200 -13.82 27.89 -14.16
N LEU A 201 -12.59 27.38 -14.10
CA LEU A 201 -11.42 28.12 -13.62
C LEU A 201 -11.12 29.36 -14.49
N LYS A 202 -11.14 29.20 -15.82
CA LYS A 202 -10.98 30.31 -16.76
C LYS A 202 -12.08 31.36 -16.62
N LYS A 203 -13.33 30.93 -16.36
CA LYS A 203 -14.46 31.83 -16.10
C LYS A 203 -14.28 32.61 -14.79
N LEU A 204 -13.82 31.96 -13.72
CA LEU A 204 -13.47 32.62 -12.45
C LEU A 204 -12.32 33.63 -12.63
N TYR A 205 -11.30 33.28 -13.41
CA TYR A 205 -10.20 34.18 -13.75
C TYR A 205 -10.67 35.45 -14.48
N ARG A 206 -11.69 35.35 -15.33
CA ARG A 206 -12.29 36.49 -16.05
C ARG A 206 -13.15 37.40 -15.15
N GLN A 207 -13.60 36.95 -13.98
CA GLN A 207 -14.52 37.68 -13.10
C GLN A 207 -13.84 38.67 -12.13
N GLN A 208 -12.65 39.16 -12.47
CA GLN A 208 -11.82 40.08 -11.66
C GLN A 208 -11.49 39.59 -10.23
N PRO A 209 -10.64 38.57 -10.10
CA PRO A 209 -10.05 38.23 -8.80
C PRO A 209 -9.16 39.36 -8.27
N THR A 210 -8.98 39.42 -6.95
CA THR A 210 -7.90 40.18 -6.32
C THR A 210 -6.56 39.79 -6.93
N LYS A 211 -5.57 40.69 -6.92
CA LYS A 211 -4.24 40.44 -7.52
C LYS A 211 -3.63 39.12 -7.02
N GLU A 212 -3.76 38.84 -5.73
CA GLU A 212 -3.29 37.61 -5.08
C GLU A 212 -4.02 36.36 -5.57
N MET A 213 -5.34 36.45 -5.79
CA MET A 213 -6.14 35.33 -6.32
C MET A 213 -5.84 35.08 -7.80
N LYS A 214 -5.52 36.13 -8.58
CA LYS A 214 -5.02 35.98 -9.96
C LYS A 214 -3.68 35.26 -9.98
N GLU A 215 -2.74 35.65 -9.12
CA GLU A 215 -1.42 35.01 -9.03
C GLU A 215 -1.51 33.55 -8.55
N ALA A 216 -2.39 33.26 -7.58
CA ALA A 216 -2.63 31.88 -7.12
C ALA A 216 -3.31 31.01 -8.18
N ILE A 217 -4.29 31.56 -8.93
CA ILE A 217 -4.94 30.86 -10.04
C ILE A 217 -3.95 30.66 -11.19
N LEU A 218 -3.11 31.65 -11.52
CA LEU A 218 -2.10 31.55 -12.57
C LEU A 218 -1.01 30.55 -12.19
N ALA A 219 -0.49 30.57 -10.97
CA ALA A 219 0.48 29.58 -10.50
C ALA A 219 -0.11 28.17 -10.46
N MET A 220 -1.41 28.04 -10.19
CA MET A 220 -2.12 26.77 -10.27
C MET A 220 -2.32 26.34 -11.73
N LEU A 221 -2.67 27.26 -12.63
CA LEU A 221 -2.83 27.00 -14.07
C LEU A 221 -1.51 26.68 -14.78
N ASP A 222 -0.40 27.35 -14.45
CA ASP A 222 0.93 27.03 -14.99
C ASP A 222 1.35 25.61 -14.59
N ARG A 223 1.13 25.23 -13.33
CA ARG A 223 1.33 23.84 -12.86
C ARG A 223 0.41 22.83 -13.55
N LEU A 224 -0.72 23.27 -14.10
CA LEU A 224 -1.66 22.43 -14.85
C LEU A 224 -1.31 22.38 -16.35
N CYS A 225 -0.75 23.45 -16.92
CA CYS A 225 -0.32 23.53 -18.31
C CYS A 225 0.97 22.75 -18.59
N ASP A 226 1.90 22.73 -17.64
CA ASP A 226 3.12 21.89 -17.74
C ASP A 226 2.82 20.38 -17.73
N ALA A 227 1.60 19.98 -17.37
CA ALA A 227 1.16 18.58 -17.26
C ALA A 227 0.29 18.09 -18.44
N GLN A 228 0.17 18.87 -19.52
CA GLN A 228 -0.73 18.57 -20.65
C GLN A 228 -0.07 17.83 -21.83
N GLY A 229 -0.57 16.61 -22.06
CA GLY A 229 -0.85 16.05 -23.38
C GLY A 229 -1.77 14.82 -23.24
N ASP A 230 -1.99 14.07 -24.32
CA ASP A 230 -3.29 13.98 -25.02
C ASP A 230 -4.44 13.10 -24.42
N LYS A 231 -5.69 13.56 -24.65
CA LYS A 231 -7.03 12.93 -24.83
C LYS A 231 -7.79 12.09 -23.75
N ASN A 232 -8.91 12.71 -23.33
CA ASN A 232 -10.30 12.22 -23.19
C ASN A 232 -10.62 10.84 -22.57
N SER A 233 -11.18 10.86 -21.35
CA SER A 233 -12.39 10.07 -21.03
C SER A 233 -13.13 10.60 -19.79
N HIS A 234 -14.43 10.89 -19.95
CA HIS A 234 -15.36 11.19 -18.86
C HIS A 234 -15.82 9.90 -18.20
N SER A 235 -15.73 9.75 -16.87
CA SER A 235 -16.38 8.61 -16.23
C SER A 235 -16.81 8.79 -14.77
N LYS A 236 -18.06 8.38 -14.53
CA LYS A 236 -18.85 8.44 -13.28
C LYS A 236 -18.24 7.61 -12.13
N ARG A 237 -18.35 8.12 -10.89
CA ARG A 237 -17.87 7.51 -9.63
C ARG A 237 -18.37 6.08 -9.44
N PHE A 238 -17.46 5.11 -9.35
CA PHE A 238 -17.76 3.78 -8.79
C PHE A 238 -17.06 3.64 -7.44
N ASN A 239 -17.82 3.17 -6.44
CA ASN A 239 -17.34 2.92 -5.09
C ASN A 239 -16.21 1.89 -5.09
N ARG A 240 -15.19 2.18 -4.27
CA ARG A 240 -13.97 1.38 -4.03
C ARG A 240 -14.27 0.14 -3.18
N HIS A 241 -15.22 -0.69 -3.61
CA HIS A 241 -15.13 -2.10 -3.29
C HIS A 241 -14.08 -2.65 -4.24
N VAL A 242 -13.11 -3.40 -3.70
CA VAL A 242 -12.40 -4.40 -4.52
C VAL A 242 -13.54 -5.16 -5.19
N ARG A 243 -13.81 -4.87 -6.47
CA ARG A 243 -14.78 -5.65 -7.22
C ARG A 243 -14.25 -7.06 -7.03
N LYS A 244 -14.99 -7.91 -6.29
CA LYS A 244 -14.86 -9.34 -6.51
C LYS A 244 -15.02 -9.42 -8.01
N SER A 245 -13.92 -9.70 -8.72
CA SER A 245 -13.98 -10.01 -10.14
C SER A 245 -15.20 -10.89 -10.23
N GLN A 246 -16.23 -10.45 -10.96
CA GLN A 246 -17.33 -11.35 -11.21
C GLN A 246 -16.67 -12.63 -11.73
N ASN A 247 -17.13 -13.78 -11.26
CA ASN A 247 -16.63 -15.08 -11.68
C ASN A 247 -16.92 -15.23 -13.19
N ASP A 248 -16.14 -14.52 -14.00
CA ASP A 248 -16.11 -14.62 -15.42
C ASP A 248 -15.37 -15.92 -15.67
N SER A 249 -16.14 -17.01 -15.63
CA SER A 249 -15.70 -18.39 -15.85
C SER A 249 -14.85 -18.55 -17.11
N ASN A 250 -14.92 -17.58 -18.01
CA ASN A 250 -14.18 -17.55 -19.26
C ASN A 250 -12.75 -17.02 -19.07
N TRP A 251 -11.81 -17.86 -18.64
CA TRP A 251 -10.37 -17.56 -18.57
C TRP A 251 -9.65 -17.58 -19.93
N THR A 252 -10.36 -17.32 -21.03
CA THR A 252 -9.76 -17.21 -22.35
C THR A 252 -8.65 -16.16 -22.33
N GLN A 253 -7.51 -16.53 -22.92
CA GLN A 253 -6.37 -15.65 -23.13
C GLN A 253 -6.57 -14.78 -24.38
N ASP A 254 -7.79 -14.24 -24.50
CA ASP A 254 -8.20 -13.43 -25.62
C ASP A 254 -7.36 -12.15 -25.67
N PRO A 255 -6.72 -11.81 -26.80
CA PRO A 255 -5.99 -10.56 -26.94
C PRO A 255 -6.86 -9.31 -26.70
N ASP A 256 -8.18 -9.43 -26.83
CA ASP A 256 -9.14 -8.34 -26.65
C ASP A 256 -9.49 -8.06 -25.18
N PHE A 257 -8.84 -8.73 -24.22
CA PHE A 257 -9.04 -8.44 -22.80
C PHE A 257 -8.62 -6.99 -22.48
N VAL A 258 -9.62 -6.14 -22.25
CA VAL A 258 -9.42 -4.76 -21.82
C VAL A 258 -9.13 -4.75 -20.32
N ILE A 259 -7.86 -4.57 -19.96
CA ILE A 259 -7.44 -4.35 -18.57
C ILE A 259 -8.24 -3.18 -18.02
N THR A 260 -8.99 -3.40 -16.93
CA THR A 260 -9.77 -2.32 -16.35
C THR A 260 -8.85 -1.15 -16.01
N ASP A 261 -9.32 0.06 -16.28
CA ASP A 261 -8.59 1.24 -15.82
C ASP A 261 -8.37 1.09 -14.33
N GLY A 262 -7.09 1.13 -13.93
CA GLY A 262 -6.66 0.89 -12.57
C GLY A 262 -7.38 1.81 -11.59
N PRO A 263 -7.12 1.70 -10.28
CA PRO A 263 -7.75 2.54 -9.27
C PRO A 263 -7.73 3.99 -9.74
N ARG A 264 -8.93 4.50 -10.05
CA ARG A 264 -9.08 5.80 -10.67
C ARG A 264 -8.33 6.80 -9.81
N ARG A 265 -7.49 7.60 -10.46
CA ARG A 265 -6.89 8.77 -9.80
C ARG A 265 -8.03 9.53 -9.12
N ARG A 266 -7.77 10.06 -7.93
CA ARG A 266 -8.78 10.84 -7.21
C ARG A 266 -9.26 11.92 -8.17
N ASP A 267 -10.58 12.10 -8.20
CA ASP A 267 -11.25 13.17 -8.92
C ASP A 267 -10.45 14.47 -8.75
N HIS A 268 -10.01 15.07 -9.85
CA HIS A 268 -9.03 16.17 -9.83
C HIS A 268 -9.55 17.34 -9.00
N ASP A 269 -10.84 17.66 -9.16
CA ASP A 269 -11.57 18.66 -8.39
C ASP A 269 -11.46 18.40 -6.88
N ARG A 270 -11.50 17.13 -6.46
CA ARG A 270 -11.33 16.72 -5.06
C ARG A 270 -9.89 16.88 -4.59
N VAL A 271 -8.89 16.69 -5.45
CA VAL A 271 -7.48 16.93 -5.11
C VAL A 271 -7.24 18.43 -4.92
N VAL A 272 -7.69 19.25 -5.86
CA VAL A 272 -7.58 20.72 -5.80
C VAL A 272 -8.31 21.26 -4.57
N LEU A 273 -9.56 20.85 -4.34
CA LEU A 273 -10.32 21.24 -3.16
C LEU A 273 -9.64 20.79 -1.86
N SER A 274 -9.09 19.58 -1.82
CA SER A 274 -8.36 19.10 -0.65
C SER A 274 -7.10 19.93 -0.40
N GLY A 275 -6.38 20.34 -1.44
CA GLY A 275 -5.21 21.21 -1.33
C GLY A 275 -5.60 22.59 -0.81
N TYR A 276 -6.66 23.18 -1.35
CA TYR A 276 -7.15 24.50 -0.90
C TYR A 276 -7.64 24.48 0.55
N ILE A 277 -8.35 23.42 0.97
CA ILE A 277 -8.75 23.22 2.36
C ILE A 277 -7.55 23.23 3.31
N ARG A 278 -6.40 22.63 2.92
CA ARG A 278 -5.18 22.66 3.74
C ARG A 278 -4.67 24.07 3.90
N VAL A 279 -4.56 24.82 2.80
CA VAL A 279 -4.11 26.23 2.81
C VAL A 279 -4.98 27.06 3.75
N VAL A 280 -6.31 26.96 3.62
CA VAL A 280 -7.25 27.68 4.50
C VAL A 280 -7.09 27.29 5.96
N VAL A 281 -6.88 26.00 6.26
CA VAL A 281 -6.66 25.54 7.64
C VAL A 281 -5.32 26.02 8.20
N ASP A 282 -4.25 25.97 7.41
CA ASP A 282 -2.92 26.45 7.81
C ASP A 282 -2.91 27.96 8.08
N GLU A 283 -3.61 28.73 7.25
CA GLU A 283 -3.83 30.18 7.45
C GLU A 283 -4.59 30.45 8.74
N LEU A 284 -5.71 29.75 8.97
CA LEU A 284 -6.54 29.92 10.16
C LEU A 284 -5.79 29.52 11.44
N LEU A 285 -4.99 28.46 11.39
CA LEU A 285 -4.12 28.02 12.50
C LEU A 285 -2.84 28.87 12.62
N LYS A 286 -2.58 29.78 11.67
CA LYS A 286 -1.39 30.64 11.61
C LYS A 286 -0.08 29.83 11.63
N ILE A 287 -0.06 28.68 10.96
CA ILE A 287 1.11 27.80 10.88
C ILE A 287 2.13 28.46 9.95
N LYS A 288 3.27 28.91 10.51
CA LYS A 288 4.36 29.54 9.75
C LYS A 288 5.41 28.50 9.37
N ASN A 289 5.17 27.69 8.34
CA ASN A 289 6.10 26.69 7.79
C ASN A 289 6.73 25.71 8.81
N THR A 290 6.21 25.64 10.04
CA THR A 290 6.69 24.71 11.06
C THR A 290 5.97 23.38 10.89
N SER A 291 6.74 22.29 10.87
CA SER A 291 6.18 20.93 10.86
C SER A 291 5.38 20.59 12.12
N ARG A 292 5.53 21.39 13.19
CA ARG A 292 4.80 21.22 14.46
C ARG A 292 3.45 21.92 14.41
N LEU A 293 2.42 21.18 14.80
CA LEU A 293 1.06 21.71 14.95
C LEU A 293 0.97 22.58 16.22
N PRO A 294 0.12 23.63 16.22
CA PRO A 294 -0.02 24.53 17.36
C PRO A 294 -0.64 23.79 18.56
N PRO A 295 -0.45 24.30 19.79
CA PRO A 295 -1.14 23.76 20.97
C PRO A 295 -2.67 23.83 20.81
N GLY A 296 -3.38 23.05 21.61
CA GLY A 296 -4.84 23.10 21.67
C GLY A 296 -5.37 24.47 22.13
N PRO A 297 -6.70 24.68 22.05
CA PRO A 297 -7.30 25.93 22.50
C PRO A 297 -7.08 26.16 24.01
N PRO A 298 -6.94 27.42 24.46
CA PRO A 298 -7.04 27.76 25.87
C PRO A 298 -8.37 27.31 26.48
N PRO A 299 -8.43 27.02 27.80
CA PRO A 299 -9.64 26.52 28.46
C PRO A 299 -10.83 27.49 28.42
N GLU A 300 -10.56 28.78 28.23
CA GLU A 300 -11.57 29.84 28.14
C GLU A 300 -12.31 29.85 26.79
N VAL A 301 -11.74 29.26 25.75
CA VAL A 301 -12.31 29.27 24.40
C VAL A 301 -13.36 28.16 24.26
N ALA A 302 -14.63 28.53 24.41
CA ALA A 302 -15.75 27.58 24.33
C ALA A 302 -16.00 27.03 22.90
N ALA A 303 -15.74 27.84 21.85
CA ALA A 303 -15.94 27.46 20.46
C ALA A 303 -14.89 28.14 19.56
N PRO A 304 -14.47 27.49 18.45
CA PRO A 304 -13.55 28.10 17.51
C PRO A 304 -14.27 29.20 16.73
N THR A 305 -13.55 30.27 16.42
CA THR A 305 -14.04 31.37 15.56
C THR A 305 -13.07 31.60 14.40
N ALA A 306 -13.47 32.38 13.40
CA ALA A 306 -12.58 32.69 12.27
C ALA A 306 -11.35 33.52 12.70
N VAL A 307 -11.46 34.29 13.79
CA VAL A 307 -10.37 35.13 14.32
C VAL A 307 -9.49 34.35 15.30
N ALA A 308 -10.14 33.56 16.16
CA ALA A 308 -9.51 32.69 17.15
C ALA A 308 -9.81 31.23 16.80
N PHE A 309 -9.15 30.74 15.74
CA PHE A 309 -9.36 29.39 15.22
C PHE A 309 -8.45 28.40 15.94
N TYR A 310 -9.03 27.30 16.39
CA TYR A 310 -8.34 26.21 17.07
C TYR A 310 -8.96 24.88 16.68
N ILE A 311 -8.21 23.80 16.91
CA ILE A 311 -8.70 22.43 16.86
C ILE A 311 -8.48 21.81 18.24
N LYS A 312 -9.51 21.18 18.80
CA LYS A 312 -9.35 20.38 20.02
C LYS A 312 -8.79 19.02 19.65
N TRP A 313 -7.51 18.83 19.91
CA TRP A 313 -6.75 17.67 19.45
C TRP A 313 -7.18 16.35 20.12
N ASP A 314 -7.60 16.45 21.38
CA ASP A 314 -8.07 15.37 22.25
C ASP A 314 -9.51 14.92 21.95
N GLU A 315 -10.40 15.83 21.56
CA GLU A 315 -11.80 15.51 21.20
C GLU A 315 -11.96 14.96 19.78
N SER A 316 -12.97 14.13 19.50
CA SER A 316 -13.21 13.56 18.15
C SER A 316 -13.42 14.65 17.07
N GLN A 317 -13.23 14.31 15.79
CA GLN A 317 -13.56 15.23 14.67
C GLN A 317 -15.06 15.52 14.57
N THR A 318 -15.89 14.67 15.20
CA THR A 318 -17.34 14.82 15.30
C THR A 318 -17.77 15.54 16.57
N SER A 319 -16.83 16.01 17.41
CA SER A 319 -17.17 16.83 18.57
C SER A 319 -17.78 18.14 18.12
N GLU A 320 -18.63 18.75 18.95
CA GLU A 320 -19.29 20.02 18.61
C GLU A 320 -18.26 21.09 18.25
N PHE A 321 -17.16 21.18 19.01
CA PHE A 321 -16.08 22.12 18.77
C PHE A 321 -15.44 21.91 17.38
N ASN A 322 -15.00 20.69 17.07
CA ASN A 322 -14.31 20.39 15.81
C ASN A 322 -15.27 20.43 14.60
N THR A 323 -16.55 20.15 14.82
CA THR A 323 -17.62 20.32 13.81
C THR A 323 -17.79 21.80 13.46
N VAL A 324 -17.79 22.69 14.45
CA VAL A 324 -17.84 24.14 14.22
C VAL A 324 -16.57 24.61 13.49
N ALA A 325 -15.39 24.11 13.86
CA ALA A 325 -14.14 24.39 13.14
C ALA A 325 -14.22 23.99 11.66
N ALA A 326 -14.63 22.75 11.36
CA ALA A 326 -14.82 22.28 9.98
C ALA A 326 -15.81 23.16 9.20
N ARG A 327 -16.88 23.62 9.85
CA ARG A 327 -17.88 24.52 9.24
C ARG A 327 -17.32 25.90 8.94
N ILE A 328 -16.44 26.44 9.79
CA ILE A 328 -15.74 27.71 9.53
C ILE A 328 -14.86 27.59 8.30
N VAL A 329 -14.08 26.50 8.20
CA VAL A 329 -13.23 26.19 7.03
C VAL A 329 -14.09 26.09 5.77
N ALA A 330 -15.18 25.31 5.81
CA ALA A 330 -16.05 25.12 4.65
C ALA A 330 -16.72 26.43 4.19
N LYS A 331 -17.21 27.25 5.14
CA LYS A 331 -17.75 28.57 4.83
C LYS A 331 -16.70 29.50 4.21
N ARG A 332 -15.45 29.43 4.66
CA ARG A 332 -14.37 30.23 4.07
C ARG A 332 -14.08 29.80 2.64
N VAL A 333 -13.94 28.49 2.41
CA VAL A 333 -13.72 27.93 1.07
C VAL A 333 -14.86 28.30 0.11
N LEU A 334 -16.11 28.18 0.54
CA LEU A 334 -17.27 28.57 -0.28
C LEU A 334 -17.37 30.08 -0.52
N LYS A 335 -16.90 30.91 0.42
CA LYS A 335 -16.86 32.35 0.21
C LYS A 335 -15.93 32.67 -0.96
N ASP A 336 -14.80 31.98 -1.04
CA ASP A 336 -13.81 32.19 -2.09
C ASP A 336 -14.29 31.57 -3.40
N TRP A 337 -14.88 30.36 -3.37
CA TRP A 337 -15.32 29.58 -4.53
C TRP A 337 -16.81 29.16 -4.47
N PRO A 338 -17.77 30.10 -4.53
CA PRO A 338 -19.19 29.82 -4.23
C PRO A 338 -19.92 28.95 -5.26
N THR A 339 -19.40 28.81 -6.47
CA THR A 339 -20.09 28.13 -7.59
C THR A 339 -19.48 26.78 -7.96
N LEU A 340 -18.33 26.42 -7.37
CA LEU A 340 -17.60 25.20 -7.75
C LEU A 340 -17.98 23.99 -6.90
N PHE A 341 -18.37 24.19 -5.64
CA PHE A 341 -18.50 23.12 -4.67
C PHE A 341 -19.73 23.30 -3.77
N ASP A 342 -20.31 22.17 -3.33
CA ASP A 342 -21.42 22.17 -2.38
C ASP A 342 -20.92 22.20 -0.94
N MET A 343 -21.65 22.90 -0.06
CA MET A 343 -21.32 23.03 1.36
C MET A 343 -21.07 21.68 2.04
N GLU A 344 -21.90 20.67 1.75
CA GLU A 344 -21.79 19.35 2.37
C GLU A 344 -20.49 18.66 1.98
N ASN A 345 -20.12 18.69 0.70
CA ASN A 345 -18.89 18.07 0.19
C ASN A 345 -17.64 18.77 0.76
N VAL A 346 -17.61 20.10 0.78
CA VAL A 346 -16.50 20.87 1.36
C VAL A 346 -16.39 20.60 2.87
N PHE A 347 -17.54 20.56 3.56
CA PHE A 347 -17.60 20.27 5.00
C PHE A 347 -17.10 18.86 5.35
N GLU A 348 -17.49 17.85 4.57
CA GLU A 348 -17.01 16.48 4.73
C GLU A 348 -15.47 16.42 4.55
N MET A 349 -14.95 17.08 3.52
CA MET A 349 -13.51 17.13 3.27
C MET A 349 -12.74 17.89 4.35
N ALA A 350 -13.27 19.01 4.84
CA ALA A 350 -12.69 19.76 5.95
C ALA A 350 -12.66 18.91 7.23
N THR A 351 -13.75 18.19 7.52
CA THR A 351 -13.83 17.25 8.66
C THR A 351 -12.80 16.13 8.53
N GLY A 352 -12.65 15.56 7.33
CA GLY A 352 -11.62 14.57 7.03
C GLY A 352 -10.20 15.10 7.24
N HIS A 353 -9.95 16.36 6.87
CA HIS A 353 -8.65 16.99 7.09
C HIS A 353 -8.37 17.27 8.57
N ILE A 354 -9.36 17.72 9.35
CA ILE A 354 -9.23 17.87 10.81
C ILE A 354 -8.93 16.52 11.47
N LYS A 355 -9.59 15.42 11.06
CA LYS A 355 -9.26 14.07 11.53
C LYS A 355 -7.79 13.74 11.29
N TYR A 356 -7.29 14.05 10.10
CA TYR A 356 -5.88 13.84 9.74
C TYR A 356 -4.93 14.67 10.61
N LEU A 357 -5.20 15.98 10.81
CA LEU A 357 -4.36 16.84 11.65
C LEU A 357 -4.31 16.37 13.10
N ARG A 358 -5.45 15.92 13.66
CA ARG A 358 -5.49 15.30 14.99
C ARG A 358 -4.61 14.07 15.09
N ALA A 359 -4.64 13.18 14.09
CA ALA A 359 -3.76 12.02 14.05
C ALA A 359 -2.28 12.44 14.00
N CYS A 360 -1.96 13.50 13.24
CA CYS A 360 -0.60 14.07 13.20
C CYS A 360 -0.20 14.68 14.55
N TYR A 361 -1.08 15.42 15.22
CA TYR A 361 -0.81 16.00 16.54
C TYR A 361 -0.51 14.92 17.58
N ARG A 362 -1.31 13.85 17.62
CA ARG A 362 -1.08 12.71 18.52
C ARG A 362 0.28 12.05 18.26
N ARG A 363 0.68 11.92 16.99
CA ARG A 363 1.99 11.40 16.59
C ARG A 363 3.14 12.31 17.06
N GLN A 364 2.92 13.62 17.12
CA GLN A 364 3.93 14.60 17.57
C GLN A 364 4.03 14.70 19.10
N THR A 365 2.92 14.45 19.82
CA THR A 365 2.82 14.75 21.26
C THR A 365 2.87 13.53 22.17
N ILE A 366 2.48 12.35 21.69
CA ILE A 366 2.45 11.12 22.49
C ILE A 366 3.69 10.28 22.14
N PRO A 367 4.69 10.14 23.05
CA PRO A 367 5.95 9.44 22.75
C PRO A 367 5.76 7.99 22.31
N GLU A 368 4.79 7.29 22.89
CA GLU A 368 4.47 5.90 22.53
C GLU A 368 3.98 5.75 21.08
N VAL A 369 3.24 6.75 20.58
CA VAL A 369 2.76 6.76 19.20
C VAL A 369 3.90 7.16 18.26
N ALA A 370 4.72 8.15 18.65
CA ALA A 370 5.90 8.56 17.91
C ALA A 370 6.91 7.40 17.71
N ALA A 371 7.10 6.57 18.75
CA ALA A 371 7.98 5.40 18.68
C ALA A 371 7.55 4.37 17.62
N LYS A 372 6.26 4.35 17.24
CA LYS A 372 5.71 3.46 16.20
C LYS A 372 5.71 4.08 14.79
N GLU A 373 6.08 5.35 14.64
CA GLU A 373 6.12 5.99 13.32
C GLU A 373 7.06 5.31 12.32
N PRO A 374 8.27 4.86 12.69
CA PRO A 374 9.15 4.16 11.74
C PRO A 374 8.51 2.90 11.14
N GLU A 375 7.83 2.11 11.97
CA GLU A 375 7.12 0.90 11.55
C GLU A 375 5.93 1.23 10.64
N ARG A 376 5.20 2.30 10.97
CA ARG A 376 4.11 2.80 10.13
C ARG A 376 4.63 3.29 8.77
N HIS A 377 5.70 4.08 8.75
CA HIS A 377 6.33 4.53 7.51
C HIS A 377 6.83 3.35 6.68
N PHE A 378 7.44 2.35 7.31
CA PHE A 378 7.86 1.12 6.63
C PHE A 378 6.67 0.39 6.00
N SER A 379 5.56 0.25 6.74
CA SER A 379 4.33 -0.39 6.27
C SER A 379 3.68 0.37 5.10
N VAL A 380 3.57 1.69 5.20
CA VAL A 380 3.04 2.56 4.14
C VAL A 380 3.93 2.48 2.90
N ASN A 381 5.24 2.62 3.05
CA ASN A 381 6.19 2.52 1.94
C ASN A 381 6.15 1.13 1.30
N SER A 382 6.01 0.06 2.10
CA SER A 382 5.82 -1.31 1.59
C SER A 382 4.55 -1.41 0.74
N ARG A 383 3.42 -0.89 1.23
CA ARG A 383 2.14 -0.88 0.50
C ARG A 383 2.21 -0.05 -0.78
N SER A 384 2.80 1.12 -0.73
CA SER A 384 2.98 2.03 -1.87
C SER A 384 3.81 1.37 -2.98
N ARG A 385 4.91 0.72 -2.61
CA ARG A 385 5.76 -0.04 -3.54
C ARG A 385 5.03 -1.21 -4.20
N LYS A 386 4.27 -1.98 -3.41
CA LYS A 386 3.44 -3.09 -3.92
C LYS A 386 2.44 -2.60 -4.98
N HIS A 387 1.79 -1.49 -4.68
CA HIS A 387 0.84 -0.86 -5.58
C HIS A 387 1.50 -0.36 -6.86
N THR A 388 2.65 0.31 -6.72
CA THR A 388 3.45 0.84 -7.84
C THR A 388 3.90 -0.29 -8.78
N LEU A 389 4.43 -1.38 -8.23
CA LEU A 389 4.84 -2.56 -9.01
C LEU A 389 3.66 -3.17 -9.79
N TYR A 390 2.50 -3.30 -9.14
CA TYR A 390 1.29 -3.79 -9.80
C TYR A 390 0.90 -2.89 -10.98
N GLN A 391 0.93 -1.56 -10.79
CA GLN A 391 0.66 -0.61 -11.87
C GLN A 391 1.67 -0.70 -13.01
N HIS A 392 2.97 -0.82 -12.71
CA HIS A 392 4.01 -0.98 -13.74
C HIS A 392 3.76 -2.21 -14.61
N ARG A 393 3.34 -3.33 -14.01
CA ARG A 393 3.02 -4.57 -14.73
C ARG A 393 1.76 -4.45 -15.58
N LEU A 394 0.73 -3.77 -15.11
CA LEU A 394 -0.43 -3.47 -15.95
C LEU A 394 -0.05 -2.52 -17.10
N LYS A 395 0.79 -1.52 -16.84
CA LYS A 395 1.26 -0.55 -17.84
C LYS A 395 2.00 -1.22 -18.99
N ILE A 396 2.97 -2.09 -18.71
CA ILE A 396 3.71 -2.82 -19.76
C ILE A 396 2.78 -3.72 -20.58
N ILE A 397 1.80 -4.37 -19.93
CA ILE A 397 0.83 -5.21 -20.65
C ILE A 397 -0.09 -4.37 -21.55
N LYS A 398 -0.56 -3.22 -21.07
CA LYS A 398 -1.36 -2.29 -21.87
C LYS A 398 -0.59 -1.73 -23.07
N ALA A 399 0.70 -1.46 -22.89
CA ALA A 399 1.52 -0.83 -23.91
C ALA A 399 2.01 -1.82 -25.00
N ILE A 400 2.17 -3.10 -24.67
CA ILE A 400 2.72 -4.09 -25.58
C ILE A 400 1.66 -5.15 -25.91
N PRO A 401 1.05 -5.11 -27.11
CA PRO A 401 -0.02 -6.03 -27.50
C PRO A 401 0.32 -7.52 -27.36
N ALA A 402 1.58 -7.90 -27.60
CA ALA A 402 2.03 -9.29 -27.45
C ALA A 402 1.89 -9.83 -26.00
N LEU A 403 1.74 -8.95 -25.02
CA LEU A 403 1.56 -9.29 -23.62
C LEU A 403 0.09 -9.26 -23.16
N SER A 404 -0.85 -8.83 -24.02
CA SER A 404 -2.27 -8.61 -23.65
C SER A 404 -2.93 -9.86 -23.07
N LYS A 405 -2.56 -11.03 -23.58
CA LYS A 405 -3.00 -12.35 -23.07
C LYS A 405 -2.72 -12.60 -21.58
N HIS A 406 -1.80 -11.82 -20.99
CA HIS A 406 -1.48 -11.90 -19.56
C HIS A 406 -2.22 -10.88 -18.70
N GLY A 407 -2.94 -9.93 -19.30
CA GLY A 407 -3.67 -8.87 -18.61
C GLY A 407 -4.65 -9.43 -17.59
N LYS A 408 -5.47 -10.39 -18.00
CA LYS A 408 -6.47 -11.04 -17.13
C LYS A 408 -5.83 -11.71 -15.92
N LEU A 409 -4.73 -12.44 -16.11
CA LEU A 409 -4.02 -13.08 -15.00
C LEU A 409 -3.45 -12.06 -14.02
N ILE A 410 -2.78 -11.02 -14.51
CA ILE A 410 -2.17 -10.00 -13.63
C ILE A 410 -3.25 -9.23 -12.87
N GLU A 411 -4.34 -8.84 -13.54
CA GLU A 411 -5.47 -8.15 -12.91
C GLU A 411 -6.11 -9.00 -11.81
N HIS A 412 -6.37 -10.28 -12.10
CA HIS A 412 -6.98 -11.20 -11.15
C HIS A 412 -6.08 -11.57 -9.97
N LEU A 413 -4.77 -11.66 -10.19
CA LEU A 413 -3.79 -11.78 -9.10
C LEU A 413 -3.82 -10.54 -8.19
N GLY A 414 -4.13 -9.37 -8.74
CA GLY A 414 -4.18 -8.10 -8.04
C GLY A 414 -2.85 -7.72 -7.38
N ILE A 415 -2.90 -6.71 -6.52
CA ILE A 415 -1.70 -6.20 -5.81
C ILE A 415 -1.07 -7.32 -4.96
N ASP A 416 -1.89 -8.08 -4.24
CA ASP A 416 -1.40 -9.10 -3.32
C ASP A 416 -0.79 -10.30 -4.04
N GLY A 417 -1.32 -10.74 -5.19
CA GLY A 417 -0.79 -11.87 -5.96
C GLY A 417 0.44 -11.51 -6.77
N THR A 418 0.56 -10.25 -7.18
CA THR A 418 1.66 -9.77 -8.00
C THR A 418 2.86 -9.35 -7.15
N SER A 419 2.67 -8.69 -6.02
CA SER A 419 3.76 -8.10 -5.25
C SER A 419 4.00 -8.81 -3.91
N SER A 420 5.26 -9.08 -3.59
CA SER A 420 5.65 -9.60 -2.27
C SER A 420 7.09 -9.22 -1.97
N ASP A 421 7.39 -7.93 -2.09
CA ASP A 421 8.73 -7.40 -1.85
C ASP A 421 8.88 -6.94 -0.43
N GLU A 422 10.05 -7.24 0.12
CA GLU A 422 10.54 -6.60 1.32
C GLU A 422 11.88 -5.95 1.05
N GLU A 423 12.14 -4.87 1.78
CA GLU A 423 13.43 -4.21 1.74
C GLU A 423 14.47 -5.10 2.41
N THR A 424 15.53 -5.43 1.67
CA THR A 424 16.74 -5.99 2.31
C THR A 424 17.51 -4.85 2.97
N ALA A 425 18.44 -5.20 3.85
CA ALA A 425 19.41 -4.26 4.41
C ALA A 425 20.29 -3.58 3.33
N ARG A 426 20.36 -4.11 2.10
CA ARG A 426 21.19 -3.55 1.01
C ARG A 426 20.41 -2.54 0.18
N LYS A 427 20.92 -1.31 0.12
CA LYS A 427 20.36 -0.23 -0.72
C LYS A 427 20.32 -0.68 -2.18
N GLY A 428 19.17 -0.54 -2.82
CA GLY A 428 18.97 -0.88 -4.24
C GLY A 428 18.60 -2.33 -4.54
N VAL A 429 18.58 -3.24 -3.54
CA VAL A 429 18.21 -4.65 -3.74
C VAL A 429 16.99 -5.01 -2.89
N TYR A 430 15.99 -5.63 -3.53
CA TYR A 430 14.78 -6.12 -2.87
C TYR A 430 14.76 -7.64 -2.85
N SER A 431 14.47 -8.21 -1.68
CA SER A 431 14.24 -9.64 -1.52
C SER A 431 12.78 -9.90 -1.78
N VAL A 432 12.51 -10.75 -2.76
CA VAL A 432 11.13 -11.08 -3.11
C VAL A 432 10.73 -12.35 -2.38
N ARG A 433 9.69 -12.28 -1.56
CA ARG A 433 9.08 -13.46 -0.92
C ARG A 433 8.17 -14.18 -1.92
N ARG A 434 8.34 -15.49 -2.10
CA ARG A 434 7.55 -16.32 -3.04
C ARG A 434 6.20 -16.66 -2.39
N LYS A 435 5.13 -16.66 -3.17
CA LYS A 435 3.88 -17.27 -2.72
C LYS A 435 3.94 -18.75 -3.03
N LYS A 436 4.09 -19.58 -2.00
CA LYS A 436 4.18 -21.04 -2.15
C LYS A 436 2.98 -21.67 -2.86
N GLN A 437 1.86 -20.97 -2.88
CA GLN A 437 0.62 -21.42 -3.52
C GLN A 437 0.63 -21.25 -5.04
N LEU A 438 1.47 -20.34 -5.57
CA LEU A 438 1.54 -20.05 -7.00
C LEU A 438 2.64 -20.87 -7.67
N SER A 439 2.37 -21.37 -8.87
CA SER A 439 3.33 -22.15 -9.64
C SER A 439 4.61 -21.36 -9.96
N SER A 440 5.72 -22.07 -10.15
CA SER A 440 6.99 -21.47 -10.56
C SER A 440 6.86 -20.69 -11.88
N LYS A 441 5.98 -21.13 -12.80
CA LYS A 441 5.68 -20.43 -14.06
C LYS A 441 5.08 -19.04 -13.82
N VAL A 442 4.08 -18.92 -12.93
CA VAL A 442 3.51 -17.61 -12.53
C VAL A 442 4.59 -16.73 -11.89
N GLN A 443 5.46 -17.32 -11.06
CA GLN A 443 6.55 -16.58 -10.42
C GLN A 443 7.58 -16.07 -11.44
N HIS A 444 7.90 -16.88 -12.45
CA HIS A 444 8.83 -16.54 -13.53
C HIS A 444 8.29 -15.40 -14.40
N LEU A 445 7.04 -15.50 -14.86
CA LEU A 445 6.33 -14.46 -15.62
C LEU A 445 6.34 -13.09 -14.89
N LYS A 446 6.26 -13.10 -13.56
CA LYS A 446 6.32 -11.88 -12.75
C LYS A 446 7.73 -11.33 -12.57
N ARG A 447 8.69 -12.18 -12.17
CA ARG A 447 9.94 -11.74 -11.53
C ARG A 447 11.14 -11.59 -12.47
N TRP A 448 11.39 -12.59 -13.32
CA TRP A 448 12.78 -12.90 -13.68
C TRP A 448 13.10 -12.89 -15.16
N ALA A 449 12.12 -12.90 -16.05
CA ALA A 449 12.40 -12.92 -17.48
C ALA A 449 11.31 -12.26 -18.32
N SER A 450 10.47 -11.39 -17.75
CA SER A 450 9.25 -11.02 -18.46
C SER A 450 8.81 -9.61 -18.12
N LEU A 451 7.85 -9.43 -17.22
CA LEU A 451 7.18 -8.13 -17.06
C LEU A 451 8.06 -7.07 -16.41
N ASP A 452 8.75 -7.39 -15.31
CA ASP A 452 9.59 -6.40 -14.60
C ASP A 452 10.80 -5.97 -15.44
N GLN A 453 11.39 -6.91 -16.21
CA GLN A 453 12.52 -6.63 -17.11
C GLN A 453 12.07 -5.88 -18.36
N ALA A 454 10.98 -6.29 -19.00
CA ALA A 454 10.41 -5.56 -20.13
C ALA A 454 10.03 -4.13 -19.70
N TYR A 455 9.47 -3.94 -18.50
CA TYR A 455 9.24 -2.59 -17.97
C TYR A 455 10.54 -1.79 -17.85
N ALA A 456 11.60 -2.40 -17.34
CA ALA A 456 12.90 -1.73 -17.21
C ALA A 456 13.44 -1.28 -18.58
N ILE A 457 13.42 -2.17 -19.58
CA ILE A 457 13.96 -1.92 -20.92
C ILE A 457 13.12 -0.86 -21.65
N HIS A 458 11.79 -1.01 -21.67
CA HIS A 458 10.90 -0.20 -22.50
C HIS A 458 10.48 1.13 -21.84
N PHE A 459 10.54 1.24 -20.50
CA PHE A 459 10.09 2.44 -19.78
C PHE A 459 11.13 3.10 -18.88
N LYS A 460 12.22 2.41 -18.51
CA LYS A 460 13.26 2.92 -17.60
C LYS A 460 14.65 2.84 -18.24
N GLY A 461 14.75 3.30 -19.49
CA GLY A 461 16.00 3.37 -20.23
C GLY A 461 17.06 4.28 -19.59
N PRO A 462 18.29 4.28 -20.13
CA PRO A 462 19.39 5.11 -19.63
C PRO A 462 18.97 6.58 -19.53
N GLY A 463 19.12 7.17 -18.35
CA GLY A 463 18.76 8.58 -18.12
C GLY A 463 17.28 8.83 -17.86
N SER A 464 16.44 7.79 -17.72
CA SER A 464 15.05 7.99 -17.27
C SER A 464 15.03 8.73 -15.94
N LYS A 465 14.25 9.82 -15.85
CA LYS A 465 14.03 10.55 -14.59
C LYS A 465 13.34 9.64 -13.56
N GLY A 466 13.53 9.98 -12.29
CA GLY A 466 12.90 9.29 -11.16
C GLY A 466 13.68 8.09 -10.61
N ASN A 467 13.02 7.33 -9.74
CA ASN A 467 13.65 6.18 -9.08
C ASN A 467 13.91 5.06 -10.09
N GLN A 468 15.19 4.69 -10.22
CA GLN A 468 15.61 3.52 -10.98
C GLN A 468 14.95 2.25 -10.45
N LEU A 469 14.62 1.33 -11.36
CA LEU A 469 14.02 0.06 -10.96
C LEU A 469 15.01 -0.71 -10.09
N ARG A 470 14.64 -0.94 -8.84
CA ARG A 470 15.51 -1.67 -7.91
C ARG A 470 15.61 -3.14 -8.30
N ARG A 471 16.82 -3.69 -8.16
CA ARG A 471 17.10 -5.09 -8.50
C ARG A 471 16.35 -6.01 -7.54
N ARG A 472 15.53 -6.91 -8.10
CA ARG A 472 14.75 -7.88 -7.35
C ARG A 472 15.47 -9.22 -7.34
N VAL A 473 15.81 -9.72 -6.15
CA VAL A 473 16.53 -10.98 -5.96
C VAL A 473 15.63 -11.97 -5.24
N ASP A 474 15.64 -13.20 -5.74
CA ASP A 474 14.98 -14.30 -5.08
C ASP A 474 15.84 -14.80 -3.92
N ALA A 475 15.47 -14.42 -2.70
CA ALA A 475 16.18 -14.83 -1.49
C ALA A 475 15.72 -16.21 -0.95
N GLY A 476 14.92 -16.96 -1.71
CA GLY A 476 14.34 -18.23 -1.23
C GLY A 476 13.27 -18.05 -0.14
N LEU A 477 12.93 -16.81 0.21
CA LEU A 477 11.94 -16.50 1.23
C LEU A 477 10.54 -16.86 0.75
N VAL A 478 9.73 -17.43 1.63
CA VAL A 478 8.32 -17.76 1.36
C VAL A 478 7.43 -16.79 2.12
N SER A 479 6.43 -16.22 1.44
CA SER A 479 5.44 -15.32 2.06
C SER A 479 4.57 -16.09 3.05
N LYS A 480 4.48 -15.58 4.29
CA LYS A 480 3.58 -16.11 5.33
C LYS A 480 2.13 -15.64 5.15
N ARG A 481 1.87 -14.70 4.24
CA ARG A 481 0.54 -14.13 4.05
C ARG A 481 -0.47 -15.17 3.59
N ARG A 482 -1.70 -15.05 4.10
CA ARG A 482 -2.83 -15.89 3.69
C ARG A 482 -3.10 -15.70 2.20
N PHE A 483 -3.34 -16.81 1.51
CA PHE A 483 -3.72 -16.80 0.11
C PHE A 483 -5.24 -16.54 0.01
N ARG A 484 -5.64 -15.44 -0.63
CA ARG A 484 -7.04 -14.99 -0.74
C ARG A 484 -7.55 -14.90 -2.19
N ILE A 485 -6.75 -15.35 -3.16
CA ILE A 485 -7.07 -15.20 -4.58
C ILE A 485 -7.88 -16.43 -4.99
N THR A 486 -9.09 -16.23 -5.48
CA THR A 486 -9.99 -17.28 -5.98
C THR A 486 -9.99 -17.29 -7.50
N GLY A 487 -10.62 -18.28 -8.14
CA GLY A 487 -10.91 -18.27 -9.57
C GLY A 487 -9.73 -18.60 -10.48
N LEU A 488 -8.50 -18.72 -9.99
CA LEU A 488 -7.33 -18.94 -10.85
C LEU A 488 -7.38 -20.31 -11.58
N PRO A 489 -6.82 -20.41 -12.81
CA PRO A 489 -6.60 -21.71 -13.45
C PRO A 489 -5.71 -22.61 -12.60
N LYS A 490 -5.97 -23.92 -12.59
CA LYS A 490 -5.14 -24.89 -11.84
C LYS A 490 -3.66 -24.85 -12.21
N SER A 491 -3.36 -24.59 -13.48
CA SER A 491 -1.99 -24.43 -14.02
C SER A 491 -1.22 -23.24 -13.40
N CYS A 492 -1.93 -22.26 -12.83
CA CYS A 492 -1.33 -21.15 -12.08
C CYS A 492 -0.97 -21.52 -10.63
N MET A 493 -1.42 -22.68 -10.14
CA MET A 493 -1.20 -23.12 -8.77
C MET A 493 -0.02 -24.08 -8.68
N ASP A 494 0.68 -24.04 -7.54
CA ASP A 494 1.71 -25.02 -7.25
C ASP A 494 1.06 -26.40 -7.04
N PRO A 495 1.50 -27.46 -7.76
CA PRO A 495 0.85 -28.76 -7.71
C PRO A 495 1.01 -29.43 -6.35
N THR A 496 2.13 -29.20 -5.66
CA THR A 496 2.36 -29.77 -4.31
C THR A 496 1.44 -29.12 -3.29
N TRP A 497 1.29 -27.79 -3.35
CA TRP A 497 0.35 -27.08 -2.49
C TRP A 497 -1.11 -27.46 -2.80
N LEU A 498 -1.48 -27.58 -4.07
CA LEU A 498 -2.82 -27.97 -4.49
C LEU A 498 -3.21 -29.37 -3.98
N ALA A 499 -2.24 -30.30 -3.91
CA ALA A 499 -2.44 -31.64 -3.37
C ALA A 499 -2.69 -31.65 -1.85
N THR A 500 -2.21 -30.64 -1.11
CA THR A 500 -2.45 -30.52 0.34
C THR A 500 -3.85 -30.01 0.69
N LEU A 501 -4.61 -29.50 -0.29
CA LEU A 501 -5.92 -28.94 -0.04
C LEU A 501 -7.01 -30.01 -0.01
N THR A 502 -7.96 -29.86 0.91
CA THR A 502 -9.21 -30.64 0.90
C THR A 502 -10.10 -30.20 -0.25
N ASP A 503 -11.05 -31.04 -0.67
CA ASP A 503 -11.94 -30.68 -1.78
C ASP A 503 -12.82 -29.46 -1.45
N VAL A 504 -13.26 -29.33 -0.19
CA VAL A 504 -13.96 -28.13 0.31
C VAL A 504 -13.10 -26.87 0.14
N GLN A 505 -11.79 -26.95 0.42
CA GLN A 505 -10.88 -25.81 0.23
C GLN A 505 -10.65 -25.49 -1.25
N LYS A 506 -10.58 -26.51 -2.11
CA LYS A 506 -10.48 -26.31 -3.56
C LYS A 506 -11.74 -25.64 -4.12
N ASP A 507 -12.91 -26.02 -3.62
CA ASP A 507 -14.19 -25.43 -4.02
C ASP A 507 -14.30 -23.98 -3.54
N LEU A 508 -13.87 -23.67 -2.31
CA LEU A 508 -13.80 -22.29 -1.78
C LEU A 508 -12.87 -21.37 -2.58
N LEU A 509 -11.84 -21.94 -3.22
CA LEU A 509 -10.92 -21.19 -4.08
C LEU A 509 -11.39 -21.11 -5.53
N GLU A 510 -12.46 -21.81 -5.89
CA GLU A 510 -13.15 -21.71 -7.19
C GLU A 510 -12.20 -21.90 -8.39
N PHE A 511 -11.26 -22.86 -8.32
CA PHE A 511 -10.29 -23.06 -9.40
C PHE A 511 -10.97 -23.42 -10.72
N ASN A 512 -10.54 -22.79 -11.82
CA ASN A 512 -10.95 -23.23 -13.15
C ASN A 512 -10.24 -24.56 -13.47
N LYS A 513 -11.02 -25.65 -13.56
CA LYS A 513 -10.51 -27.02 -13.70
C LYS A 513 -10.07 -27.38 -15.12
N GLU A 514 -10.62 -26.71 -16.12
CA GLU A 514 -10.51 -27.10 -17.53
C GLU A 514 -9.46 -26.30 -18.30
N LEU A 515 -9.02 -25.16 -17.75
CA LEU A 515 -8.12 -24.26 -18.44
C LEU A 515 -6.64 -24.49 -18.10
N GLU A 516 -5.86 -24.84 -19.11
CA GLU A 516 -4.41 -24.73 -19.09
C GLU A 516 -3.99 -23.33 -19.55
N TYR A 517 -3.25 -22.61 -18.70
CA TYR A 517 -2.82 -21.25 -18.97
C TYR A 517 -1.48 -21.25 -19.70
N ASP A 518 -1.41 -20.58 -20.84
CA ASP A 518 -0.18 -20.37 -21.59
C ASP A 518 0.68 -19.25 -20.95
N PHE A 519 1.87 -19.64 -20.49
CA PHE A 519 2.86 -18.75 -19.88
C PHE A 519 3.93 -18.27 -20.86
N SER A 520 3.80 -18.55 -22.16
CA SER A 520 4.80 -18.14 -23.15
C SER A 520 4.94 -16.62 -23.20
N PHE A 521 6.18 -16.16 -23.22
CA PHE A 521 6.56 -14.75 -23.20
C PHE A 521 7.46 -14.46 -24.41
N PRO A 522 7.24 -13.39 -25.19
CA PRO A 522 8.08 -13.04 -26.33
C PRO A 522 9.50 -12.69 -25.86
N VAL A 523 10.50 -13.45 -26.30
CA VAL A 523 11.90 -13.31 -25.86
C VAL A 523 12.50 -11.99 -26.36
N GLU A 524 12.01 -11.52 -27.51
CA GLU A 524 12.42 -10.28 -28.18
C GLU A 524 12.19 -9.05 -27.28
N LEU A 525 11.23 -9.12 -26.35
CA LEU A 525 10.95 -8.03 -25.41
C LEU A 525 11.97 -7.91 -24.27
N LEU A 526 12.86 -8.89 -24.14
CA LEU A 526 13.91 -8.94 -23.13
C LEU A 526 15.27 -8.51 -23.65
N GLU A 527 15.39 -8.37 -24.97
CA GLU A 527 16.58 -7.88 -25.63
C GLU A 527 16.62 -6.35 -25.50
N ILE A 528 17.82 -5.82 -25.26
CA ILE A 528 18.03 -4.37 -25.23
C ILE A 528 17.99 -3.91 -26.69
N PRO A 529 17.16 -2.92 -27.07
CA PRO A 529 17.19 -2.37 -28.42
C PRO A 529 18.61 -1.89 -28.73
N GLU A 530 19.19 -2.36 -29.83
CA GLU A 530 20.52 -1.93 -30.30
C GLU A 530 20.60 -0.43 -30.62
#